data_AF-A0A7Y4WEG7-F1
#
_entry.id   AF-A0A7Y4WEG7-F1
#
_cell.length_a   1.000
_cell.length_b   1.000
_cell.length_c   1.000
_cell.angle_alpha   90.00
_cell.angle_beta   90.00
_cell.angle_gamma   90.00
#
_symmetry.space_group_name_H-M   'P 1'
#
loop_
_entity.id
_entity.type
_entity.pdbx_description
1 polymer ?
#
loop_
_entity_poly.entity_id
_entity_poly.type
_entity_poly.pdbx_seq_one_letter_code
_entity_poly.pdbx_strand_id
1 'polypeptide(L)'
;MFRRSSFLAIEQTDWQRNNEVLQFESRLEPERVKAHVARAISRATLHTEPFPHLVIDKWLPHDVYNRMIDALPPPVFFADRDQSRQRLPVPFHVAPAYSRRVWQFIANDVVGGMVGPALTERMGPVIREYLRGYCELPSDIDLTLHASNGRIMLRRPGYMIQPHRDPRWGFVTCLVYLARPGDDEAHGTQLYAVKDDREAPSDKPFYIEESRCELIKAVPFRANTMLVFLNSHGAHGASIPLDATPETLERYLYQFRLGPTNRAMTELLDVMPKEKRRAWEGAKTERSESRSQSYD
;
A
#
# COMPACT_ATOMS: atom_id res chain seq x y z
N MET A 1 -20.88 10.22 13.72
CA MET A 1 -20.91 10.86 15.05
C MET A 1 -19.52 10.71 15.66
N PHE A 2 -18.80 11.82 15.82
CA PHE A 2 -17.44 11.81 16.40
C PHE A 2 -17.54 11.56 17.90
N ARG A 3 -16.76 10.61 18.44
CA ARG A 3 -16.83 10.25 19.88
C ARG A 3 -16.02 11.25 20.70
N ARG A 4 -16.50 11.61 21.90
CA ARG A 4 -15.79 12.47 22.87
C ARG A 4 -14.35 12.03 23.12
N SER A 5 -14.10 10.72 23.12
CA SER A 5 -12.77 10.12 23.25
C SER A 5 -11.80 10.53 22.15
N SER A 6 -12.26 10.74 20.92
CA SER A 6 -11.41 11.18 19.81
C SER A 6 -10.95 12.64 19.97
N PHE A 7 -11.80 13.52 20.51
CA PHE A 7 -11.43 14.91 20.77
C PHE A 7 -10.38 15.03 21.87
N LEU A 8 -10.57 14.30 22.98
CA LEU A 8 -9.59 14.28 24.07
C LEU A 8 -8.23 13.76 23.59
N ALA A 9 -8.22 12.72 22.75
CA ALA A 9 -6.98 12.20 22.17
C ALA A 9 -6.28 13.23 21.27
N ILE A 10 -7.01 14.04 20.50
CA ILE A 10 -6.45 15.12 19.68
C ILE A 10 -5.83 16.19 20.57
N GLU A 11 -6.61 16.72 21.52
CA GLU A 11 -6.17 17.80 22.40
C GLU A 11 -4.90 17.42 23.16
N GLN A 12 -4.88 16.22 23.75
CA GLN A 12 -3.73 15.72 24.48
C GLN A 12 -2.49 15.55 23.59
N THR A 13 -2.64 14.93 22.42
CA THR A 13 -1.51 14.68 21.51
C THR A 13 -0.97 15.98 20.93
N ASP A 14 -1.85 16.90 20.54
CA ASP A 14 -1.46 18.19 19.96
C ASP A 14 -0.73 19.06 20.99
N TRP A 15 -1.19 19.07 22.23
CA TRP A 15 -0.50 19.77 23.31
C TRP A 15 0.91 19.20 23.54
N GLN A 16 1.06 17.86 23.59
CA GLN A 16 2.35 17.20 23.81
C GLN A 16 3.34 17.43 22.66
N ARG A 17 2.87 17.58 21.42
CA ARG A 17 3.71 17.61 20.21
C ARG A 17 3.75 18.95 19.48
N ASN A 18 3.25 20.02 20.09
CA ASN A 18 3.17 21.33 19.44
C ASN A 18 4.53 21.80 18.87
N ASN A 19 5.63 21.60 19.61
CA ASN A 19 6.96 21.98 19.14
C ASN A 19 7.42 21.16 17.92
N GLU A 20 7.10 19.87 17.87
CA GLU A 20 7.46 19.02 16.73
C GLU A 20 6.69 19.40 15.46
N VAL A 21 5.42 19.78 15.63
CA VAL A 21 4.57 20.27 14.55
C VAL A 21 5.18 21.51 13.91
N LEU A 22 5.71 22.45 14.72
CA LEU A 22 6.35 23.68 14.24
C LEU A 22 7.70 23.44 13.54
N GLN A 23 8.43 22.39 13.93
CA GLN A 23 9.76 22.07 13.40
C GLN A 23 9.74 20.99 12.29
N PHE A 24 8.56 20.59 11.84
CA PHE A 24 8.41 19.44 10.96
C PHE A 24 9.09 19.64 9.60
N GLU A 25 8.79 20.74 8.90
CA GLU A 25 9.22 20.98 7.52
C GLU A 25 10.75 21.07 7.39
N SER A 26 11.41 21.74 8.33
CA SER A 26 12.87 21.90 8.30
C SER A 26 13.66 20.62 8.50
N ARG A 27 13.01 19.53 8.97
CA ARG A 27 13.67 18.26 9.31
C ARG A 27 13.47 17.15 8.28
N LEU A 28 12.59 17.35 7.31
CA LEU A 28 12.29 16.30 6.34
C LEU A 28 13.33 16.21 5.22
N GLU A 29 13.95 17.33 4.84
CA GLU A 29 14.94 17.39 3.75
C GLU A 29 14.48 16.59 2.51
N PRO A 30 13.46 17.04 1.76
CA PRO A 30 12.78 16.23 0.73
C PRO A 30 13.73 15.58 -0.29
N GLU A 31 14.79 16.28 -0.71
CA GLU A 31 15.77 15.75 -1.64
C GLU A 31 16.58 14.57 -1.06
N ARG A 32 16.91 14.60 0.24
CA ARG A 32 17.56 13.48 0.92
C ARG A 32 16.64 12.26 0.93
N VAL A 33 15.35 12.47 1.23
CA VAL A 33 14.34 11.39 1.25
C VAL A 33 14.15 10.80 -0.15
N LYS A 34 13.99 11.66 -1.16
CA LYS A 34 13.85 11.26 -2.56
C LYS A 34 15.03 10.42 -3.03
N ALA A 35 16.26 10.89 -2.79
CA ALA A 35 17.46 10.16 -3.16
C ALA A 35 17.58 8.82 -2.42
N HIS A 36 17.16 8.76 -1.16
CA HIS A 36 17.13 7.51 -0.39
C HIS A 36 16.12 6.51 -0.93
N VAL A 37 14.88 6.94 -1.15
CA VAL A 37 13.78 6.11 -1.69
C VAL A 37 14.16 5.53 -3.05
N ALA A 38 14.68 6.37 -3.96
CA ALA A 38 15.12 5.92 -5.29
C ALA A 38 16.22 4.85 -5.20
N ARG A 39 17.23 5.06 -4.34
CA ARG A 39 18.30 4.06 -4.10
C ARG A 39 17.78 2.77 -3.48
N ALA A 40 16.85 2.84 -2.54
CA ALA A 40 16.29 1.66 -1.90
C ALA A 40 15.51 0.80 -2.90
N ILE A 41 14.64 1.43 -3.71
CA ILE A 41 13.86 0.75 -4.76
C ILE A 41 14.76 0.15 -5.84
N SER A 42 15.75 0.91 -6.34
CA SER A 42 16.62 0.44 -7.42
C SER A 42 17.49 -0.75 -7.01
N ARG A 43 17.90 -0.82 -5.73
CA ARG A 43 18.70 -1.93 -5.18
C ARG A 43 17.88 -3.18 -4.84
N ALA A 44 16.56 -3.07 -4.68
CA ALA A 44 15.73 -4.20 -4.31
C ALA A 44 15.68 -5.25 -5.43
N THR A 45 15.88 -6.52 -5.07
CA THR A 45 15.81 -7.64 -6.00
C THR A 45 14.38 -7.84 -6.49
N LEU A 46 14.19 -7.82 -7.81
CA LEU A 46 12.95 -8.23 -8.45
C LEU A 46 12.90 -9.76 -8.47
N HIS A 47 11.96 -10.31 -7.71
CA HIS A 47 11.61 -11.72 -7.75
C HIS A 47 10.46 -11.92 -8.71
N THR A 48 10.48 -12.99 -9.50
CA THR A 48 9.39 -13.33 -10.44
C THR A 48 8.50 -14.46 -9.93
N GLU A 49 8.95 -15.23 -8.94
CA GLU A 49 8.20 -16.34 -8.34
C GLU A 49 7.72 -15.98 -6.92
N PRO A 50 6.44 -16.21 -6.55
CA PRO A 50 5.37 -16.81 -7.35
C PRO A 50 4.71 -15.85 -8.37
N PHE A 51 5.07 -14.57 -8.29
CA PHE A 51 4.72 -13.51 -9.25
C PHE A 51 5.69 -12.34 -9.05
N PRO A 52 5.76 -11.38 -9.99
CA PRO A 52 6.66 -10.23 -9.88
C PRO A 52 6.46 -9.41 -8.61
N HIS A 53 7.48 -9.38 -7.74
CA HIS A 53 7.47 -8.64 -6.49
C HIS A 53 8.85 -8.16 -6.05
N LEU A 54 8.87 -7.12 -5.22
CA LEU A 54 10.04 -6.55 -4.55
C LEU A 54 9.82 -6.61 -3.02
N VAL A 55 10.86 -6.92 -2.27
CA VAL A 55 10.93 -6.66 -0.84
C VAL A 55 12.01 -5.59 -0.65
N ILE A 56 11.59 -4.39 -0.25
CA ILE A 56 12.46 -3.22 -0.14
C ILE A 56 12.69 -2.96 1.34
N ASP A 57 13.89 -3.28 1.81
CA ASP A 57 14.30 -3.02 3.18
C ASP A 57 14.83 -1.58 3.32
N LYS A 58 14.55 -0.98 4.48
CA LYS A 58 14.95 0.38 4.84
C LYS A 58 14.53 1.39 3.76
N TRP A 59 13.29 1.31 3.29
CA TRP A 59 12.81 2.11 2.16
C TRP A 59 12.76 3.62 2.46
N LEU A 60 12.65 4.00 3.74
CA LEU A 60 12.82 5.37 4.22
C LEU A 60 14.14 5.56 5.00
N PRO A 61 14.67 6.79 5.05
CA PRO A 61 15.64 7.15 6.07
C PRO A 61 15.09 6.83 7.47
N HIS A 62 15.96 6.34 8.35
CA HIS A 62 15.55 5.81 9.65
C HIS A 62 14.79 6.84 10.49
N ASP A 63 15.24 8.10 10.48
CA ASP A 63 14.60 9.22 11.17
C ASP A 63 13.20 9.53 10.64
N VAL A 64 12.99 9.44 9.32
CA VAL A 64 11.68 9.64 8.69
C VAL A 64 10.74 8.48 9.00
N TYR A 65 11.24 7.24 9.00
CA TYR A 65 10.47 6.07 9.41
C TYR A 65 10.00 6.18 10.86
N ASN A 66 10.89 6.53 11.79
CA ASN A 66 10.54 6.69 13.20
C ASN A 66 9.45 7.75 13.38
N ARG A 67 9.54 8.89 12.68
CA ARG A 67 8.47 9.91 12.68
C ARG A 67 7.15 9.37 12.15
N MET A 68 7.17 8.55 11.10
CA MET A 68 5.97 7.92 10.56
C MET A 68 5.31 6.98 11.58
N ILE A 69 6.12 6.21 12.33
CA ILE A 69 5.64 5.35 13.44
C ILE A 69 5.10 6.18 14.59
N ASP A 70 5.83 7.20 15.04
CA ASP A 70 5.41 8.09 16.11
C ASP A 70 4.11 8.81 15.74
N ALA A 71 3.89 9.09 14.46
CA ALA A 71 2.70 9.75 13.93
C ALA A 71 1.49 8.83 13.74
N LEU A 72 1.58 7.53 14.04
CA LEU A 72 0.42 6.64 14.00
C LEU A 72 -0.72 7.22 14.86
N PRO A 73 -1.93 7.40 14.30
CA PRO A 73 -3.06 7.89 15.07
C PRO A 73 -3.40 6.91 16.22
N PRO A 74 -3.90 7.42 17.36
CA PRO A 74 -4.37 6.55 18.43
C PRO A 74 -5.44 5.54 17.97
N PRO A 75 -5.54 4.34 18.58
CA PRO A 75 -6.50 3.30 18.17
C PRO A 75 -7.98 3.75 18.10
N VAL A 76 -8.36 4.80 18.83
CA VAL A 76 -9.71 5.39 18.78
C VAL A 76 -10.12 5.86 17.38
N PHE A 77 -9.16 6.18 16.51
CA PHE A 77 -9.42 6.55 15.11
C PHE A 77 -9.72 5.35 14.21
N PHE A 78 -9.37 4.14 14.65
CA PHE A 78 -9.55 2.89 13.90
C PHE A 78 -10.91 2.22 14.17
N ALA A 79 -11.80 2.87 14.94
CA ALA A 79 -13.06 2.29 15.41
C ALA A 79 -14.09 2.03 14.28
N ASP A 80 -13.86 0.96 13.51
CA ASP A 80 -14.87 0.31 12.68
C ASP A 80 -15.51 -0.90 13.41
N ARG A 81 -16.31 -1.70 12.70
CA ARG A 81 -17.18 -2.74 13.30
C ARG A 81 -16.43 -4.02 13.69
N ASP A 82 -15.26 -4.32 13.12
CA ASP A 82 -14.53 -5.58 13.32
C ASP A 82 -13.18 -5.30 14.00
N GLN A 83 -13.04 -5.70 15.26
CA GLN A 83 -11.84 -5.43 16.06
C GLN A 83 -10.56 -6.06 15.50
N SER A 84 -10.69 -7.17 14.76
CA SER A 84 -9.56 -7.86 14.13
C SER A 84 -9.13 -7.19 12.82
N ARG A 85 -10.01 -6.38 12.21
CA ARG A 85 -9.84 -5.84 10.87
C ARG A 85 -10.19 -4.35 10.78
N GLN A 86 -9.42 -3.54 11.48
CA GLN A 86 -9.65 -2.11 11.51
C GLN A 86 -8.89 -1.33 10.43
N ARG A 87 -9.45 -0.24 9.91
CA ARG A 87 -8.74 0.59 8.92
C ARG A 87 -9.02 2.08 9.05
N LEU A 88 -8.05 2.87 8.63
CA LEU A 88 -8.12 4.33 8.61
C LEU A 88 -7.60 4.86 7.26
N PRO A 89 -8.43 5.51 6.43
CA PRO A 89 -8.02 6.05 5.12
C PRO A 89 -6.95 7.15 5.24
N VAL A 90 -5.95 7.16 4.37
CA VAL A 90 -4.88 8.17 4.34
C VAL A 90 -4.99 8.97 3.02
N PRO A 91 -4.88 10.31 3.04
CA PRO A 91 -4.68 11.16 4.22
C PRO A 91 -5.93 11.28 5.11
N PHE A 92 -5.72 11.52 6.41
CA PHE A 92 -6.81 11.67 7.38
C PHE A 92 -7.37 13.09 7.38
N HIS A 93 -8.69 13.22 7.35
CA HIS A 93 -9.36 14.49 7.61
C HIS A 93 -9.37 14.85 9.10
N VAL A 94 -9.41 13.84 9.99
CA VAL A 94 -9.48 14.05 11.44
C VAL A 94 -8.54 13.06 12.15
N ALA A 95 -7.53 13.61 12.80
CA ALA A 95 -6.49 12.97 13.63
C ALA A 95 -5.70 14.09 14.34
N PRO A 96 -4.80 13.83 15.30
CA PRO A 96 -3.89 14.85 15.83
C PRO A 96 -3.13 15.61 14.72
N ALA A 97 -2.84 16.90 14.90
CA ALA A 97 -2.17 17.76 13.94
C ALA A 97 -0.82 17.20 13.49
N TYR A 98 -0.04 16.66 14.42
CA TYR A 98 1.23 15.98 14.10
C TYR A 98 1.00 14.80 13.16
N SER A 99 0.08 13.89 13.50
CA SER A 99 -0.28 12.75 12.66
C SER A 99 -0.72 13.18 11.27
N ARG A 100 -1.57 14.21 11.16
CA ARG A 100 -2.02 14.71 9.86
C ARG A 100 -0.87 15.22 9.01
N ARG A 101 0.04 16.04 9.57
CA ARG A 101 1.18 16.59 8.82
C ARG A 101 2.14 15.51 8.32
N VAL A 102 2.52 14.58 9.20
CA VAL A 102 3.43 13.49 8.83
C VAL A 102 2.80 12.61 7.76
N TRP A 103 1.55 12.17 7.94
CA TRP A 103 0.91 11.28 6.98
C TRP A 103 0.50 11.97 5.68
N GLN A 104 0.26 13.29 5.68
CA GLN A 104 0.12 14.07 4.45
C GLN A 104 1.43 14.05 3.65
N PHE A 105 2.57 14.32 4.30
CA PHE A 105 3.88 14.26 3.65
C PHE A 105 4.21 12.86 3.11
N ILE A 106 3.95 11.82 3.91
CA ILE A 106 4.17 10.43 3.47
C ILE A 106 3.27 10.09 2.28
N ALA A 107 1.99 10.44 2.29
CA ALA A 107 1.06 10.06 1.24
C ALA A 107 1.27 10.84 -0.07
N ASN A 108 1.53 12.14 0.02
CA ASN A 108 1.60 12.99 -1.17
C ASN A 108 3.02 13.11 -1.69
N ASP A 109 3.94 13.59 -0.86
CA ASP A 109 5.30 13.91 -1.28
C ASP A 109 6.12 12.64 -1.47
N VAL A 110 6.10 11.75 -0.48
CA VAL A 110 6.90 10.52 -0.55
C VAL A 110 6.26 9.51 -1.47
N VAL A 111 5.02 9.09 -1.23
CA VAL A 111 4.38 8.02 -2.01
C VAL A 111 4.04 8.50 -3.42
N GLY A 112 3.38 9.66 -3.54
CA GLY A 112 3.04 10.24 -4.84
C GLY A 112 4.25 10.77 -5.59
N GLY A 113 5.11 11.55 -4.94
CA GLY A 113 6.22 12.26 -5.59
C GLY A 113 7.55 11.51 -5.69
N MET A 114 7.80 10.48 -4.86
CA MET A 114 9.11 9.78 -4.82
C MET A 114 8.99 8.29 -5.13
N VAL A 115 8.05 7.57 -4.51
CA VAL A 115 7.86 6.12 -4.72
C VAL A 115 7.26 5.84 -6.10
N GLY A 116 6.25 6.62 -6.52
CA GLY A 116 5.60 6.48 -7.84
C GLY A 116 6.59 6.50 -9.01
N PRO A 117 7.41 7.55 -9.16
CA PRO A 117 8.43 7.61 -10.22
C PRO A 117 9.46 6.48 -10.16
N ALA A 118 9.99 6.19 -8.96
CA ALA A 118 10.99 5.13 -8.79
C ALA A 118 10.43 3.73 -9.12
N LEU A 119 9.17 3.45 -8.76
CA LEU A 119 8.51 2.19 -9.14
C LEU A 119 8.06 2.18 -10.60
N THR A 120 7.76 3.33 -11.21
CA THR A 120 7.52 3.42 -12.66
C THR A 120 8.74 2.94 -13.43
N GLU A 121 9.93 3.43 -13.07
CA GLU A 121 11.19 2.98 -13.67
C GLU A 121 11.44 1.49 -13.40
N ARG A 122 11.30 1.06 -12.14
CA ARG A 122 11.66 -0.31 -11.73
C ARG A 122 10.69 -1.38 -12.23
N MET A 123 9.38 -1.11 -12.21
CA MET A 123 8.33 -2.07 -12.54
C MET A 123 7.80 -1.90 -13.97
N GLY A 124 8.07 -0.77 -14.63
CA GLY A 124 7.58 -0.45 -15.97
C GLY A 124 7.82 -1.55 -17.01
N PRO A 125 9.03 -2.11 -17.15
CA PRO A 125 9.30 -3.20 -18.09
C PRO A 125 8.44 -4.45 -17.81
N VAL A 126 8.27 -4.80 -16.53
CA VAL A 126 7.48 -5.97 -16.09
C VAL A 126 6.00 -5.76 -16.38
N ILE A 127 5.49 -4.56 -16.10
CA ILE A 127 4.11 -4.17 -16.39
C ILE A 127 3.84 -4.25 -17.90
N ARG A 128 4.73 -3.68 -18.73
CA ARG A 128 4.58 -3.71 -20.18
C ARG A 128 4.57 -5.15 -20.69
N GLU A 129 5.46 -5.99 -20.20
CA GLU A 129 5.50 -7.39 -20.58
C GLU A 129 4.22 -8.15 -20.18
N TYR A 130 3.74 -7.93 -18.96
CA TYR A 130 2.47 -8.49 -18.49
C TYR A 130 1.29 -8.06 -19.39
N LEU A 131 1.22 -6.78 -19.78
CA LEU A 131 0.16 -6.26 -20.64
C LEU A 131 0.23 -6.77 -22.09
N ARG A 132 1.44 -7.03 -22.61
CA ARG A 132 1.60 -7.65 -23.94
C ARG A 132 0.98 -9.04 -24.02
N GLY A 133 0.82 -9.73 -22.89
CA GLY A 133 0.06 -10.98 -22.81
C GLY A 133 -1.44 -10.83 -23.09
N TYR A 134 -1.96 -9.60 -23.13
CA TYR A 134 -3.39 -9.30 -23.35
C TYR A 134 -3.67 -8.57 -24.66
N CYS A 135 -2.75 -7.73 -25.13
CA CYS A 135 -2.95 -6.89 -26.31
C CYS A 135 -1.62 -6.43 -26.93
N GLU A 136 -1.66 -6.02 -28.20
CA GLU A 136 -0.56 -5.28 -28.82
C GLU A 136 -0.49 -3.88 -28.20
N LEU A 137 0.50 -3.68 -27.33
CA LEU A 137 0.64 -2.46 -26.56
C LEU A 137 1.35 -1.36 -27.39
N PRO A 138 0.73 -0.18 -27.60
CA PRO A 138 1.41 0.95 -28.23
C PRO A 138 2.70 1.32 -27.47
N SER A 139 3.75 1.70 -28.20
CA SER A 139 5.03 2.04 -27.56
C SER A 139 4.95 3.32 -26.73
N ASP A 140 4.05 4.23 -27.11
CA ASP A 140 3.88 5.57 -26.56
C ASP A 140 2.80 5.67 -25.46
N ILE A 141 2.08 4.57 -25.16
CA ILE A 141 1.10 4.58 -24.07
C ILE A 141 1.77 4.90 -22.72
N ASP A 142 1.19 5.88 -22.02
CA ASP A 142 1.69 6.35 -20.73
C ASP A 142 1.23 5.44 -19.59
N LEU A 143 2.14 4.56 -19.15
CA LEU A 143 1.90 3.66 -18.01
C LEU A 143 2.57 4.15 -16.72
N THR A 144 2.79 5.47 -16.60
CA THR A 144 3.33 6.08 -15.39
C THR A 144 2.48 5.73 -14.18
N LEU A 145 3.12 5.33 -13.07
CA LEU A 145 2.43 4.86 -11.89
C LEU A 145 2.09 6.02 -10.94
N HIS A 146 0.79 6.26 -10.75
CA HIS A 146 0.24 7.26 -9.84
C HIS A 146 -0.38 6.60 -8.61
N ALA A 147 -0.14 7.21 -7.45
CA ALA A 147 -0.64 6.68 -6.19
C ALA A 147 -2.14 6.92 -5.99
N SER A 148 -2.85 5.86 -5.60
CA SER A 148 -4.18 5.98 -5.00
C SER A 148 -4.07 6.44 -3.54
N ASN A 149 -5.13 7.05 -3.00
CA ASN A 149 -5.27 7.20 -1.56
C ASN A 149 -5.06 5.85 -0.85
N GLY A 150 -4.21 5.85 0.17
CA GLY A 150 -3.89 4.67 0.94
C GLY A 150 -4.80 4.47 2.14
N ARG A 151 -4.43 3.50 2.98
CA ARG A 151 -5.07 3.25 4.27
C ARG A 151 -4.07 2.63 5.23
N ILE A 152 -4.11 3.06 6.49
CA ILE A 152 -3.50 2.29 7.58
C ILE A 152 -4.47 1.19 7.99
N MET A 153 -3.94 0.00 8.16
CA MET A 153 -4.63 -1.20 8.54
C MET A 153 -4.11 -1.66 9.89
N LEU A 154 -5.00 -1.84 10.85
CA LEU A 154 -4.69 -2.39 12.17
C LEU A 154 -5.27 -3.79 12.26
N ARG A 155 -4.41 -4.78 12.52
CA ARG A 155 -4.75 -6.20 12.62
C ARG A 155 -4.38 -6.75 13.99
N ARG A 156 -5.20 -7.65 14.51
CA ARG A 156 -5.09 -8.25 15.84
C ARG A 156 -5.28 -9.78 15.76
N PRO A 157 -5.00 -10.54 16.83
CA PRO A 157 -5.30 -11.97 16.88
C PRO A 157 -6.69 -12.31 16.36
N GLY A 158 -6.78 -13.39 15.57
CA GLY A 158 -7.99 -13.81 14.87
C GLY A 158 -8.19 -13.18 13.49
N TYR A 159 -7.34 -12.23 13.09
CA TYR A 159 -7.37 -11.70 11.73
C TYR A 159 -6.95 -12.77 10.71
N MET A 160 -7.78 -12.96 9.69
CA MET A 160 -7.43 -13.75 8.52
C MET A 160 -7.92 -13.05 7.26
N ILE A 161 -7.05 -12.98 6.26
CA ILE A 161 -7.45 -12.73 4.88
C ILE A 161 -6.94 -13.90 4.03
N GLN A 162 -7.91 -14.62 3.46
CA GLN A 162 -7.64 -15.77 2.59
C GLN A 162 -6.79 -15.36 1.37
N PRO A 163 -6.08 -16.31 0.75
CA PRO A 163 -5.37 -16.06 -0.50
C PRO A 163 -6.27 -15.36 -1.52
N HIS A 164 -5.82 -14.22 -2.01
CA HIS A 164 -6.57 -13.43 -2.97
C HIS A 164 -5.67 -12.61 -3.88
N ARG A 165 -6.28 -12.05 -4.91
CA ARG A 165 -5.72 -10.99 -5.75
C ARG A 165 -6.35 -9.67 -5.45
N ASP A 166 -5.54 -8.64 -5.56
CA ASP A 166 -6.04 -7.28 -5.55
C ASP A 166 -6.63 -6.89 -6.93
N PRO A 167 -7.49 -5.85 -6.96
CA PRO A 167 -8.00 -5.26 -8.19
C PRO A 167 -6.90 -4.87 -9.19
N ARG A 168 -7.12 -5.17 -10.48
CA ARG A 168 -6.16 -4.93 -11.56
C ARG A 168 -5.93 -3.45 -11.90
N TRP A 169 -6.87 -2.56 -11.57
CA TRP A 169 -6.73 -1.13 -11.86
C TRP A 169 -5.55 -0.48 -11.15
N GLY A 170 -5.19 -0.99 -9.97
CA GLY A 170 -3.90 -0.69 -9.37
C GLY A 170 -2.93 -1.72 -9.91
N PHE A 171 -2.13 -1.39 -10.91
CA PHE A 171 -1.16 -2.35 -11.46
C PHE A 171 -0.27 -2.93 -10.36
N VAL A 172 0.12 -2.10 -9.41
CA VAL A 172 1.03 -2.48 -8.32
C VAL A 172 0.37 -2.22 -6.97
N THR A 173 0.40 -3.21 -6.08
CA THR A 173 0.07 -3.03 -4.67
C THR A 173 1.34 -2.86 -3.84
N CYS A 174 1.32 -1.88 -2.93
CA CYS A 174 2.39 -1.62 -1.98
C CYS A 174 1.88 -1.82 -0.55
N LEU A 175 2.61 -2.58 0.24
CA LEU A 175 2.37 -2.87 1.65
C LEU A 175 3.58 -2.42 2.47
N VAL A 176 3.45 -1.33 3.22
CA VAL A 176 4.49 -0.83 4.12
C VAL A 176 4.23 -1.34 5.53
N TYR A 177 5.18 -2.09 6.08
CA TYR A 177 5.11 -2.59 7.44
C TYR A 177 5.46 -1.49 8.45
N LEU A 178 4.53 -1.23 9.36
CA LEU A 178 4.64 -0.20 10.39
C LEU A 178 4.96 -0.84 11.75
N ALA A 179 5.92 -1.77 11.75
CA ALA A 179 6.35 -2.45 12.96
C ALA A 179 7.04 -1.47 13.92
N ARG A 180 6.60 -1.47 15.16
CA ARG A 180 7.16 -0.69 16.27
C ARG A 180 8.31 -1.47 16.92
N PRO A 181 9.17 -0.80 17.69
CA PRO A 181 10.16 -1.49 18.51
C PRO A 181 9.49 -2.57 19.38
N GLY A 182 9.94 -3.81 19.22
CA GLY A 182 9.43 -4.97 19.98
C GLY A 182 8.23 -5.69 19.37
N ASP A 183 7.66 -5.22 18.25
CA ASP A 183 6.64 -5.99 17.53
C ASP A 183 7.25 -7.28 16.94
N ASP A 184 6.46 -8.37 16.88
CA ASP A 184 6.87 -9.66 16.34
C ASP A 184 6.84 -9.68 14.79
N GLU A 185 7.89 -10.20 14.17
CA GLU A 185 8.02 -10.35 12.73
C GLU A 185 7.18 -11.51 12.14
N ALA A 186 6.70 -12.44 12.98
CA ALA A 186 6.06 -13.71 12.56
C ALA A 186 4.78 -13.55 11.72
N HIS A 187 4.13 -12.39 11.76
CA HIS A 187 2.82 -12.17 11.14
C HIS A 187 2.91 -11.28 9.89
N GLY A 188 3.77 -11.68 8.97
CA GLY A 188 4.03 -10.99 7.70
C GLY A 188 2.90 -11.04 6.65
N THR A 189 3.29 -11.07 5.37
CA THR A 189 2.39 -11.32 4.23
C THR A 189 2.83 -12.61 3.55
N GLN A 190 1.89 -13.49 3.25
CA GLN A 190 2.14 -14.73 2.55
C GLN A 190 1.91 -14.57 1.05
N LEU A 191 2.81 -15.10 0.23
CA LEU A 191 2.75 -15.13 -1.23
C LEU A 191 2.64 -16.57 -1.71
N TYR A 192 1.67 -16.82 -2.58
CA TYR A 192 1.30 -18.15 -3.02
C TYR A 192 1.43 -18.29 -4.54
N ALA A 193 1.96 -19.43 -4.98
CA ALA A 193 1.69 -19.95 -6.31
C ALA A 193 0.28 -20.56 -6.32
N VAL A 194 -0.39 -20.51 -7.46
CA VAL A 194 -1.77 -20.99 -7.59
C VAL A 194 -1.84 -22.07 -8.64
N LYS A 195 -2.41 -23.24 -8.28
CA LYS A 195 -2.65 -24.33 -9.22
C LYS A 195 -3.77 -23.96 -10.19
N ASP A 196 -3.57 -24.28 -11.47
CA ASP A 196 -4.49 -23.99 -12.58
C ASP A 196 -4.85 -22.51 -12.63
N ASP A 197 -3.82 -21.66 -12.68
CA ASP A 197 -3.99 -20.27 -12.37
C ASP A 197 -4.82 -19.50 -13.41
N ARG A 198 -6.07 -19.18 -13.06
CA ARG A 198 -7.02 -18.50 -13.95
C ARG A 198 -7.04 -17.01 -13.66
N GLU A 199 -7.26 -16.21 -14.69
CA GLU A 199 -7.44 -14.76 -14.55
C GLU A 199 -8.59 -14.42 -13.59
N ALA A 200 -8.44 -13.29 -12.87
CA ALA A 200 -9.51 -12.77 -12.04
C ALA A 200 -10.67 -12.31 -12.93
N PRO A 201 -11.93 -12.69 -12.62
CA PRO A 201 -13.06 -12.47 -13.51
C PRO A 201 -13.61 -11.03 -13.48
N SER A 202 -13.12 -10.19 -12.56
CA SER A 202 -13.62 -8.83 -12.33
C SER A 202 -12.54 -7.94 -11.72
N ASP A 203 -12.87 -6.66 -11.59
CA ASP A 203 -12.09 -5.61 -10.93
C ASP A 203 -12.12 -5.68 -9.39
N LYS A 204 -12.84 -6.63 -8.80
CA LYS A 204 -12.92 -6.83 -7.35
C LYS A 204 -11.81 -7.75 -6.86
N PRO A 205 -11.50 -7.74 -5.54
CA PRO A 205 -10.62 -8.75 -4.98
C PRO A 205 -11.11 -10.16 -5.32
N PHE A 206 -10.21 -10.96 -5.88
CA PHE A 206 -10.53 -12.34 -6.30
C PHE A 206 -9.93 -13.32 -5.31
N TYR A 207 -10.79 -13.91 -4.47
CA TYR A 207 -10.41 -14.91 -3.48
C TYR A 207 -10.21 -16.27 -4.14
N ILE A 208 -9.16 -16.98 -3.72
CA ILE A 208 -8.76 -18.27 -4.26
C ILE A 208 -8.85 -19.30 -3.14
N GLU A 209 -9.39 -20.47 -3.46
CA GLU A 209 -9.48 -21.59 -2.52
C GLU A 209 -8.07 -21.99 -2.04
N GLU A 210 -7.90 -22.12 -0.72
CA GLU A 210 -6.61 -22.42 -0.10
C GLU A 210 -6.00 -23.75 -0.60
N SER A 211 -6.84 -24.73 -0.93
CA SER A 211 -6.43 -26.02 -1.49
C SER A 211 -5.71 -25.92 -2.85
N ARG A 212 -5.84 -24.77 -3.52
CA ARG A 212 -5.15 -24.45 -4.78
C ARG A 212 -3.91 -23.59 -4.59
N CYS A 213 -3.61 -23.18 -3.36
CA CYS A 213 -2.51 -22.28 -3.06
C CYS A 213 -1.33 -23.02 -2.44
N GLU A 214 -0.15 -22.88 -3.04
CA GLU A 214 1.11 -23.33 -2.47
C GLU A 214 1.85 -22.12 -1.90
N LEU A 215 2.17 -22.15 -0.60
CA LEU A 215 2.94 -21.08 0.04
C LEU A 215 4.38 -21.10 -0.46
N ILE A 216 4.76 -20.10 -1.26
CA ILE A 216 6.11 -19.98 -1.80
C ILE A 216 6.98 -19.09 -0.92
N LYS A 217 6.41 -18.01 -0.36
CA LYS A 217 7.18 -17.04 0.43
C LYS A 217 6.34 -16.40 1.52
N ALA A 218 6.90 -16.31 2.72
CA ALA A 218 6.40 -15.45 3.78
C ALA A 218 7.32 -14.23 3.93
N VAL A 219 6.78 -13.03 3.68
CA VAL A 219 7.51 -11.78 3.84
C VAL A 219 7.25 -11.26 5.25
N PRO A 220 8.24 -11.27 6.16
CA PRO A 220 8.05 -10.98 7.59
C PRO A 220 7.64 -9.53 7.87
N PHE A 221 6.95 -9.32 9.00
CA PHE A 221 6.47 -8.00 9.45
C PHE A 221 7.61 -7.15 10.04
N ARG A 222 8.58 -6.79 9.19
CA ARG A 222 9.78 -6.04 9.60
C ARG A 222 9.58 -4.54 9.57
N ALA A 223 10.22 -3.85 10.52
CA ALA A 223 10.27 -2.41 10.53
C ALA A 223 10.96 -1.86 9.28
N ASN A 224 10.39 -0.79 8.72
CA ASN A 224 10.90 -0.07 7.56
C ASN A 224 11.08 -0.95 6.32
N THR A 225 10.21 -1.94 6.15
CA THR A 225 10.15 -2.80 4.96
C THR A 225 8.87 -2.52 4.16
N MET A 226 9.01 -2.45 2.84
CA MET A 226 7.91 -2.32 1.90
C MET A 226 7.88 -3.53 0.96
N LEU A 227 6.74 -4.22 0.93
CA LEU A 227 6.45 -5.25 -0.06
C LEU A 227 5.68 -4.63 -1.22
N VAL A 228 6.18 -4.82 -2.44
CA VAL A 228 5.59 -4.30 -3.68
C VAL A 228 5.35 -5.47 -4.61
N PHE A 229 4.16 -5.60 -5.20
CA PHE A 229 3.89 -6.67 -6.17
C PHE A 229 2.93 -6.25 -7.27
N LEU A 230 3.11 -6.87 -8.44
CA LEU A 230 2.23 -6.71 -9.59
C LEU A 230 0.91 -7.48 -9.36
N ASN A 231 -0.23 -6.81 -9.51
CA ASN A 231 -1.55 -7.42 -9.43
C ASN A 231 -1.86 -8.23 -10.70
N SER A 232 -1.26 -9.41 -10.78
CA SER A 232 -1.22 -10.30 -11.95
C SER A 232 -1.72 -11.71 -11.63
N HIS A 233 -0.81 -12.69 -11.61
CA HIS A 233 -1.03 -14.10 -11.26
C HIS A 233 -0.62 -14.38 -9.81
N GLY A 234 -0.78 -15.63 -9.36
CA GLY A 234 -0.60 -16.06 -7.97
C GLY A 234 -1.60 -15.43 -7.00
N ALA A 235 -1.31 -15.49 -5.71
CA ALA A 235 -2.15 -14.90 -4.66
C ALA A 235 -1.33 -14.41 -3.47
N HIS A 236 -1.94 -13.57 -2.65
CA HIS A 236 -1.39 -13.19 -1.35
C HIS A 236 -2.43 -13.28 -0.24
N GLY A 237 -1.95 -13.46 0.98
CA GLY A 237 -2.77 -13.59 2.19
C GLY A 237 -2.04 -13.08 3.41
N ALA A 238 -2.74 -13.01 4.52
CA ALA A 238 -2.16 -12.73 5.82
C ALA A 238 -3.05 -13.31 6.92
N SER A 239 -2.43 -13.80 7.98
CA SER A 239 -3.13 -14.34 9.13
C SER A 239 -2.40 -14.01 10.43
N ILE A 240 -3.17 -13.80 11.49
CA ILE A 240 -2.73 -13.75 12.87
C ILE A 240 -3.59 -14.77 13.61
N PRO A 241 -3.00 -15.88 14.11
CA PRO A 241 -3.74 -16.88 14.87
C PRO A 241 -4.53 -16.24 16.02
N LEU A 242 -5.65 -16.86 16.41
CA LEU A 242 -6.48 -16.36 17.50
C LEU A 242 -5.74 -16.41 18.84
N ASP A 243 -4.87 -17.40 19.01
CA ASP A 243 -4.02 -17.65 20.16
C ASP A 243 -2.62 -17.01 20.05
N ALA A 244 -2.43 -16.09 19.10
CA ALA A 244 -1.16 -15.39 18.95
C ALA A 244 -0.81 -14.60 20.23
N THR A 245 0.44 -14.72 20.67
CA THR A 245 0.95 -14.05 21.87
C THR A 245 1.83 -12.85 21.49
N PRO A 246 1.72 -11.71 22.19
CA PRO A 246 0.76 -11.43 23.27
C PRO A 246 -0.66 -11.23 22.72
N GLU A 247 -1.69 -11.40 23.57
CA GLU A 247 -3.09 -11.10 23.19
C GLU A 247 -3.28 -9.64 22.73
N THR A 248 -2.40 -8.75 23.19
CA THR A 248 -2.35 -7.33 22.79
C THR A 248 -1.58 -7.10 21.50
N LEU A 249 -1.24 -8.13 20.74
CA LEU A 249 -0.51 -8.00 19.48
C LEU A 249 -1.29 -7.10 18.52
N GLU A 250 -0.60 -6.11 17.97
CA GLU A 250 -1.11 -5.21 16.96
C GLU A 250 -0.16 -5.20 15.78
N ARG A 251 -0.70 -5.39 14.58
CA ARG A 251 0.04 -5.30 13.33
C ARG A 251 -0.51 -4.14 12.51
N TYR A 252 0.28 -3.07 12.43
CA TYR A 252 -0.02 -1.89 11.62
C TYR A 252 0.61 -2.00 10.22
N LEU A 253 -0.17 -1.71 9.19
CA LEU A 253 0.31 -1.75 7.81
C LEU A 253 -0.27 -0.58 7.02
N TYR A 254 0.56 0.13 6.27
CA TYR A 254 0.08 1.13 5.30
C TYR A 254 -0.01 0.49 3.92
N GLN A 255 -1.21 0.45 3.35
CA GLN A 255 -1.47 -0.07 2.01
C GLN A 255 -1.88 1.05 1.07
N PHE A 256 -1.27 1.08 -0.10
CA PHE A 256 -1.69 1.89 -1.24
C PHE A 256 -1.48 1.10 -2.54
N ARG A 257 -2.08 1.58 -3.62
CA ARG A 257 -1.88 1.01 -4.96
C ARG A 257 -1.37 2.08 -5.89
N LEU A 258 -0.63 1.65 -6.91
CA LEU A 258 -0.20 2.50 -7.99
C LEU A 258 -0.76 1.97 -9.31
N GLY A 259 -1.24 2.87 -10.16
CA GLY A 259 -1.74 2.54 -11.50
C GLY A 259 -1.62 3.74 -12.43
N PRO A 260 -1.85 3.54 -13.73
CA PRO A 260 -1.85 4.65 -14.69
C PRO A 260 -3.04 5.58 -14.47
N THR A 261 -3.02 6.72 -15.16
CA THR A 261 -4.14 7.66 -15.14
C THR A 261 -5.40 7.05 -15.76
N ASN A 262 -6.57 7.65 -15.50
CA ASN A 262 -7.83 7.29 -16.13
C ASN A 262 -7.78 7.34 -17.66
N ARG A 263 -7.09 8.36 -18.19
CA ARG A 263 -6.88 8.54 -19.62
C ARG A 263 -6.10 7.36 -20.18
N ALA A 264 -4.95 7.05 -19.60
CA ALA A 264 -4.13 5.91 -20.02
C ALA A 264 -4.85 4.56 -19.85
N MET A 265 -5.67 4.39 -18.80
CA MET A 265 -6.53 3.22 -18.66
C MET A 265 -7.55 3.12 -19.80
N THR A 266 -8.17 4.23 -20.20
CA THR A 266 -9.10 4.26 -21.34
C THR A 266 -8.39 3.86 -22.63
N GLU A 267 -7.23 4.46 -22.91
CA GLU A 267 -6.39 4.14 -24.08
C GLU A 267 -5.98 2.65 -24.10
N LEU A 268 -5.62 2.09 -22.93
CA LEU A 268 -5.30 0.67 -22.79
C LEU A 268 -6.52 -0.23 -23.08
N LEU A 269 -7.69 0.14 -22.57
CA LEU A 269 -8.93 -0.63 -22.80
C LEU A 269 -9.33 -0.59 -24.28
N ASP A 270 -9.08 0.51 -24.98
CA ASP A 270 -9.42 0.66 -26.39
C ASP A 270 -8.62 -0.30 -27.30
N VAL A 271 -7.36 -0.56 -26.96
CA VAL A 271 -6.51 -1.51 -27.70
C VAL A 271 -6.68 -2.97 -27.23
N MET A 272 -7.36 -3.19 -26.11
CA MET A 272 -7.56 -4.54 -25.56
C MET A 272 -8.73 -5.27 -26.25
N PRO A 273 -8.62 -6.59 -26.51
CA PRO A 273 -9.75 -7.39 -27.00
C PRO A 273 -10.96 -7.32 -26.07
N LYS A 274 -12.18 -7.25 -26.63
CA LYS A 274 -13.43 -7.00 -25.86
C LYS A 274 -13.66 -8.01 -24.73
N GLU A 275 -13.31 -9.27 -24.97
CA GLU A 275 -13.41 -10.37 -24.01
C GLU A 275 -12.45 -10.20 -22.81
N LYS A 276 -11.32 -9.51 -23.01
CA LYS A 276 -10.34 -9.23 -21.95
C LYS A 276 -10.68 -7.96 -21.17
N ARG A 277 -11.36 -6.97 -21.80
CA ARG A 277 -11.74 -5.71 -21.15
C ARG A 277 -12.57 -5.90 -19.88
N ARG A 278 -13.46 -6.89 -19.84
CA ARG A 278 -14.36 -7.14 -18.69
C ARG A 278 -13.63 -7.32 -17.35
N ALA A 279 -12.40 -7.84 -17.34
CA ALA A 279 -11.60 -7.99 -16.13
C ALA A 279 -11.04 -6.66 -15.59
N TRP A 280 -11.15 -5.58 -16.38
CA TRP A 280 -10.60 -4.26 -16.14
C TRP A 280 -11.69 -3.16 -16.11
N GLU A 281 -12.81 -3.37 -16.82
CA GLU A 281 -14.02 -2.54 -16.82
C GLU A 281 -14.68 -2.59 -15.43
N GLY A 282 -14.63 -1.47 -14.70
CA GLY A 282 -15.11 -1.35 -13.31
C GLY A 282 -14.17 -0.52 -12.41
N ALA A 283 -12.91 -0.40 -12.84
CA ALA A 283 -11.91 0.50 -12.29
C ALA A 283 -12.49 1.92 -12.13
N LYS A 284 -12.84 2.30 -10.90
CA LYS A 284 -13.42 3.62 -10.61
C LYS A 284 -12.50 4.74 -11.11
N THR A 285 -12.85 5.27 -12.27
CA THR A 285 -12.35 6.47 -12.93
C THR A 285 -12.58 7.75 -12.12
N GLU A 286 -13.14 7.68 -10.91
CA GLU A 286 -13.53 8.86 -10.11
C GLU A 286 -12.51 9.33 -9.07
N ARG A 287 -11.44 8.55 -8.76
CA ARG A 287 -10.60 8.85 -7.58
C ARG A 287 -9.22 9.44 -7.83
N SER A 288 -8.62 9.29 -9.00
CA SER A 288 -7.28 9.85 -9.29
C SER A 288 -7.31 11.33 -9.65
N GLU A 289 -8.40 11.85 -10.21
CA GLU A 289 -8.48 13.24 -10.69
C GLU A 289 -8.94 14.24 -9.62
N SER A 290 -9.66 13.79 -8.60
CA SER A 290 -10.38 14.68 -7.68
C SER A 290 -9.54 15.61 -6.78
N ARG A 291 -8.19 15.64 -6.85
CA ARG A 291 -7.37 16.49 -5.97
C ARG A 291 -6.10 17.11 -6.53
N SER A 292 -5.71 16.83 -7.78
CA SER A 292 -4.59 17.57 -8.42
C SER A 292 -4.96 19.03 -8.74
N GLN A 293 -6.22 19.45 -8.54
CA GLN A 293 -6.73 20.78 -8.85
C GLN A 293 -7.21 21.58 -7.62
N SER A 294 -6.90 21.18 -6.38
CA SER A 294 -7.43 21.87 -5.18
C SER A 294 -6.37 22.27 -4.15
N TYR A 295 -5.18 22.62 -4.61
CA TYR A 295 -4.17 23.32 -3.80
C TYR A 295 -3.46 24.37 -4.67
N ASP A 296 -4.24 25.35 -5.13
CA ASP A 296 -3.79 26.71 -5.40
C ASP A 296 -4.55 27.65 -4.45
#